data_AF-A0A2D6WM50-F1
#
_entry.id   AF-A0A2D6WM50-F1
#
_cell.length_a   1.000
_cell.length_b   1.000
_cell.length_c   1.000
_cell.angle_alpha   90.00
_cell.angle_beta   90.00
_cell.angle_gamma   90.00
#
_symmetry.space_group_name_H-M   'P 1'
#
loop_
_entity.id
_entity.type
_entity.pdbx_description
1 polymer ?
#
loop_
_entity_poly.entity_id
_entity_poly.type
_entity_poly.pdbx_seq_one_letter_code
_entity_poly.pdbx_strand_id
1 'polypeptide(L)'
;MTNQINSQSGKVKKHAKSLLILTSIFALLYLGFIILTFIPASAYNGTFGPDGSPVNNTVPYDPFDVEQIFVKGLFVLFLVGYLALWKHEAIGGVVFLLWWVAVWGVELIIVAPLHFSDAVVGIIAGLPLFVFGILFVRGWYKKRSVQEGR
;
A
#
# COMPACT_ATOMS: atom_id res chain seq x y z
N MET A 1 -10.21 12.24 -40.86
CA MET A 1 -9.28 11.95 -39.75
C MET A 1 -10.02 11.74 -38.41
N THR A 2 -11.14 10.99 -38.42
CA THR A 2 -12.07 10.95 -37.25
C THR A 2 -12.02 9.63 -36.47
N ASN A 3 -11.38 8.59 -37.03
CA ASN A 3 -11.35 7.23 -36.43
C ASN A 3 -10.22 7.00 -35.40
N GLN A 4 -9.20 7.86 -35.32
CA GLN A 4 -8.10 7.66 -34.36
C GLN A 4 -8.44 8.12 -32.93
N ILE A 5 -9.37 9.05 -32.76
CA ILE A 5 -9.72 9.63 -31.46
C ILE A 5 -10.54 8.65 -30.61
N ASN A 6 -11.41 7.85 -31.23
CA ASN A 6 -12.23 6.86 -30.51
C ASN A 6 -11.41 5.66 -29.98
N SER A 7 -10.35 5.27 -30.69
CA SER A 7 -9.46 4.17 -30.28
C SER A 7 -8.64 4.51 -29.01
N GLN A 8 -8.17 5.75 -28.90
CA GLN A 8 -7.37 6.23 -27.76
C GLN A 8 -8.21 6.33 -26.47
N SER A 9 -9.45 6.83 -26.57
CA SER A 9 -10.38 6.98 -25.43
C SER A 9 -10.76 5.64 -24.78
N GLY A 10 -11.02 4.60 -25.60
CA GLY A 10 -11.37 3.27 -25.11
C GLY A 10 -10.22 2.58 -24.36
N LYS A 11 -8.99 2.69 -24.86
CA LYS A 11 -7.79 2.12 -24.21
C LYS A 11 -7.49 2.76 -22.85
N VAL A 12 -7.65 4.08 -22.72
CA VAL A 12 -7.41 4.80 -21.46
C VAL A 12 -8.40 4.37 -20.38
N LYS A 13 -9.69 4.22 -20.73
CA LYS A 13 -10.72 3.74 -19.79
C LYS A 13 -10.47 2.30 -19.34
N LYS A 14 -9.97 1.42 -20.22
CA LYS A 14 -9.66 0.03 -19.88
C LYS A 14 -8.47 -0.08 -18.92
N HIS A 15 -7.43 0.74 -19.12
CA HIS A 15 -6.27 0.78 -18.22
C HIS A 15 -6.63 1.23 -16.81
N ALA A 16 -7.41 2.30 -16.66
CA ALA A 16 -7.81 2.80 -15.34
C ALA A 16 -8.58 1.76 -14.51
N LYS A 17 -9.47 0.99 -15.15
CA LYS A 17 -10.21 -0.10 -14.50
C LYS A 17 -9.28 -1.23 -14.03
N SER A 18 -8.28 -1.59 -14.84
CA SER A 18 -7.30 -2.62 -14.49
C SER A 18 -6.47 -2.23 -13.26
N LEU A 19 -6.05 -0.97 -13.17
CA LEU A 19 -5.32 -0.48 -12.00
C LEU A 19 -6.19 -0.52 -10.74
N LEU A 20 -7.44 -0.06 -10.81
CA LEU A 20 -8.35 -0.09 -9.66
C LEU A 20 -8.61 -1.51 -9.13
N ILE A 21 -8.78 -2.49 -10.01
CA ILE A 21 -8.92 -3.90 -9.62
C ILE A 21 -7.67 -4.37 -8.89
N LEU A 22 -6.49 -4.08 -9.42
CA LEU A 22 -5.23 -4.50 -8.82
C LEU A 22 -5.00 -3.84 -7.45
N THR A 23 -5.31 -2.55 -7.31
CA THR A 23 -5.26 -1.86 -6.01
C THR A 23 -6.28 -2.42 -5.03
N SER A 24 -7.44 -2.88 -5.49
CA SER A 24 -8.45 -3.51 -4.63
C SER A 24 -8.01 -4.89 -4.14
N ILE A 25 -7.36 -5.69 -5.00
CA ILE A 25 -6.73 -6.96 -4.60
C ILE A 25 -5.66 -6.69 -3.53
N PHE A 26 -4.81 -5.68 -3.75
CA PHE A 26 -3.80 -5.29 -2.76
C PHE A 26 -4.44 -4.85 -1.44
N ALA A 27 -5.51 -4.06 -1.48
CA ALA A 27 -6.23 -3.64 -0.28
C ALA A 27 -6.79 -4.82 0.52
N LEU A 28 -7.32 -5.84 -0.15
CA LEU A 28 -7.80 -7.07 0.48
C LEU A 28 -6.66 -7.88 1.11
N LEU A 29 -5.53 -8.00 0.41
CA LEU A 29 -4.34 -8.67 0.96
C LEU A 29 -3.82 -7.93 2.20
N TYR A 30 -3.75 -6.60 2.16
CA TYR A 30 -3.29 -5.81 3.29
C TYR A 30 -4.28 -5.86 4.46
N LEU A 31 -5.58 -5.86 4.19
CA LEU A 31 -6.60 -6.08 5.22
C LEU A 31 -6.43 -7.48 5.86
N GLY A 32 -6.22 -8.52 5.06
CA GLY A 32 -5.94 -9.86 5.56
C GLY A 32 -4.70 -9.89 6.47
N PHE A 33 -3.62 -9.22 6.06
CA PHE A 33 -2.42 -9.05 6.88
C PHE A 33 -2.73 -8.36 8.21
N ILE A 34 -3.46 -7.24 8.21
CA ILE A 34 -3.86 -6.55 9.45
C ILE A 34 -4.75 -7.43 10.34
N ILE A 35 -5.69 -8.18 9.78
CA ILE A 35 -6.52 -9.10 10.58
C ILE A 35 -5.65 -10.17 11.24
N LEU A 36 -4.67 -10.72 10.51
CA LEU A 36 -3.72 -11.69 11.06
C LEU A 36 -2.88 -11.08 12.18
N THR A 37 -2.53 -9.79 12.13
CA THR A 37 -1.80 -9.15 13.23
C THR A 37 -2.62 -8.98 14.50
N PHE A 38 -3.95 -9.16 14.48
CA PHE A 38 -4.79 -9.20 15.70
C PHE A 38 -4.93 -10.61 16.29
N ILE A 39 -4.54 -11.66 15.57
CA ILE A 39 -4.62 -13.03 16.06
C ILE A 39 -3.29 -13.36 16.73
N PRO A 40 -3.24 -13.55 18.07
CA PRO A 40 -2.01 -13.96 18.73
C PRO A 40 -1.61 -15.34 18.21
N ALA A 41 -0.39 -15.49 17.69
CA ALA A 41 0.02 -16.75 17.04
C ALA A 41 0.10 -17.96 17.99
N SER A 42 -0.05 -17.74 19.30
CA SER A 42 -0.32 -18.80 20.28
C SER A 42 -1.63 -19.57 20.02
N ALA A 43 -2.55 -19.04 19.20
CA ALA A 43 -3.79 -19.70 18.79
C ALA A 43 -3.62 -20.64 17.58
N TYR A 44 -2.46 -20.64 16.90
CA TYR A 44 -2.24 -21.41 15.67
C TYR A 44 -1.25 -22.56 15.87
N ASN A 45 -1.71 -23.62 16.56
CA ASN A 45 -1.18 -25.00 16.57
C ASN A 45 0.35 -25.15 16.29
N GLY A 46 1.19 -24.42 17.04
CA GLY A 46 2.64 -24.56 17.07
C GLY A 46 3.40 -24.27 15.76
N THR A 47 2.78 -23.65 14.76
CA THR A 47 3.45 -23.38 13.46
C THR A 47 4.14 -22.02 13.40
N PHE A 48 3.81 -21.13 14.33
CA PHE A 48 4.45 -19.84 14.55
C PHE A 48 4.99 -19.82 15.98
N GLY A 49 6.11 -19.13 16.21
CA GLY A 49 6.81 -19.10 17.50
C GLY A 49 5.90 -18.73 18.68
N PRO A 50 6.29 -19.08 19.92
CA PRO A 50 5.49 -18.97 21.15
C PRO A 50 4.97 -17.56 21.49
N ASP A 51 5.34 -16.56 20.73
CA ASP A 51 5.19 -15.13 20.97
C ASP A 51 4.56 -14.38 19.79
N GLY A 52 3.79 -15.04 18.93
CA GLY A 52 2.85 -14.29 18.08
C GLY A 52 3.44 -13.59 16.86
N SER A 53 4.74 -13.33 16.88
CA SER A 53 5.48 -12.56 15.90
C SER A 53 6.08 -13.48 14.82
N PRO A 54 5.93 -13.17 13.51
CA PRO A 54 6.69 -13.84 12.47
C PRO A 54 8.18 -13.43 12.44
N VAL A 55 8.62 -12.57 13.36
CA VAL A 55 9.85 -11.79 13.19
C VAL A 55 10.88 -11.99 14.32
N ASN A 56 10.50 -12.25 15.58
CA ASN A 56 11.52 -12.53 16.61
C ASN A 56 10.98 -13.22 17.87
N ASN A 57 11.74 -14.21 18.40
CA ASN A 57 11.33 -15.20 19.41
C ASN A 57 11.69 -14.81 20.86
N THR A 58 11.78 -13.52 21.16
CA THR A 58 12.42 -13.04 22.42
C THR A 58 11.58 -12.07 23.24
N VAL A 59 10.42 -11.62 22.75
CA VAL A 59 9.61 -10.59 23.44
C VAL A 59 8.12 -10.99 23.40
N PRO A 60 7.38 -10.92 24.52
CA PRO A 60 5.94 -11.19 24.54
C PRO A 60 5.19 -10.29 23.55
N TYR A 61 4.28 -10.87 22.75
CA TYR A 61 3.40 -10.15 21.83
C TYR A 61 2.55 -9.10 22.57
N ASP A 62 2.72 -7.82 22.21
CA ASP A 62 1.86 -6.73 22.64
C ASP A 62 1.13 -6.12 21.42
N PRO A 63 -0.21 -6.22 21.32
CA PRO A 63 -0.99 -5.65 20.22
C PRO A 63 -0.96 -4.11 20.17
N PHE A 64 -0.46 -3.47 21.23
CA PHE A 64 -0.26 -2.02 21.35
C PHE A 64 1.22 -1.63 21.35
N ASP A 65 2.11 -2.53 20.91
CA ASP A 65 3.49 -2.15 20.65
C ASP A 65 3.57 -1.02 19.62
N VAL A 66 4.62 -0.21 19.73
CA VAL A 66 4.84 0.99 18.92
C VAL A 66 4.81 0.64 17.44
N GLU A 67 5.45 -0.45 17.04
CA GLU A 67 5.45 -0.93 15.65
C GLU A 67 4.01 -1.21 15.16
N GLN A 68 3.21 -1.93 15.96
CA GLN A 68 1.83 -2.26 15.63
C GLN A 68 0.94 -1.02 15.51
N ILE A 69 1.15 0.00 16.35
CA ILE A 69 0.43 1.28 16.27
C ILE A 69 0.74 1.97 14.93
N PHE A 70 2.01 2.03 14.53
CA PHE A 70 2.40 2.63 13.25
C PHE A 70 1.87 1.85 12.05
N VAL A 71 1.95 0.52 12.06
CA VAL A 71 1.42 -0.35 11.00
C VAL A 71 -0.10 -0.14 10.82
N LYS A 72 -0.87 -0.09 11.92
CA LYS A 72 -2.30 0.20 11.90
C LYS A 72 -2.59 1.62 11.40
N GLY A 73 -1.79 2.60 11.82
CA GLY A 73 -1.89 3.98 11.34
C GLY A 73 -1.62 4.10 9.84
N LEU A 74 -0.58 3.43 9.34
CA LEU A 74 -0.26 3.31 7.92
C LEU A 74 -1.40 2.65 7.15
N PHE A 75 -2.04 1.62 7.71
CA PHE A 75 -3.21 1.01 7.08
C PHE A 75 -4.41 1.97 6.97
N VAL A 76 -4.67 2.78 7.99
CA VAL A 76 -5.71 3.83 7.93
C VAL A 76 -5.36 4.87 6.86
N LEU A 77 -4.09 5.31 6.78
CA LEU A 77 -3.62 6.21 5.74
C LEU A 77 -3.80 5.61 4.34
N PHE A 78 -3.49 4.32 4.19
CA PHE A 78 -3.73 3.57 2.95
C PHE A 78 -5.21 3.56 2.57
N LEU A 79 -6.12 3.30 3.51
CA LEU A 79 -7.57 3.32 3.26
C LEU A 79 -8.05 4.71 2.81
N VAL A 80 -7.54 5.78 3.43
CA VAL A 80 -7.86 7.15 3.00
C VAL A 80 -7.39 7.38 1.56
N GLY A 81 -6.17 6.97 1.22
CA GLY A 81 -5.65 7.05 -0.14
C GLY A 81 -6.48 6.23 -1.15
N TYR A 82 -6.86 5.02 -0.76
CA TYR A 82 -7.72 4.14 -1.55
C TYR A 82 -9.09 4.76 -1.80
N LEU A 83 -9.77 5.31 -0.78
CA LEU A 83 -11.07 5.97 -0.94
C LEU A 83 -10.95 7.26 -1.78
N ALA A 84 -9.89 8.03 -1.58
CA ALA A 84 -9.63 9.24 -2.37
C ALA A 84 -9.42 8.93 -3.85
N LEU A 85 -8.84 7.77 -4.17
CA LEU A 85 -8.58 7.31 -5.53
C LEU A 85 -9.84 7.26 -6.41
N TRP A 86 -11.00 6.94 -5.82
CA TRP A 86 -12.27 6.84 -6.55
C TRP A 86 -12.79 8.19 -7.04
N LYS A 87 -12.52 9.27 -6.29
CA LYS A 87 -12.94 10.62 -6.65
C LYS A 87 -11.84 11.40 -7.37
N HIS A 88 -10.59 11.21 -6.95
CA HIS A 88 -9.43 11.97 -7.39
C HIS A 88 -8.20 11.08 -7.52
N GLU A 89 -8.01 10.49 -8.71
CA GLU A 89 -6.88 9.59 -9.03
C GLU A 89 -5.52 10.18 -8.63
N ALA A 90 -5.30 11.48 -8.85
CA ALA A 90 -4.06 12.16 -8.46
C ALA A 90 -3.85 12.21 -6.95
N ILE A 91 -4.89 12.53 -6.19
CA ILE A 91 -4.80 12.64 -4.72
C ILE A 91 -4.50 11.26 -4.14
N GLY A 92 -5.19 10.21 -4.61
CA GLY A 92 -4.92 8.83 -4.19
C GLY A 92 -3.47 8.42 -4.49
N GLY A 93 -2.97 8.74 -5.69
CA GLY A 93 -1.57 8.49 -6.05
C GLY A 93 -0.56 9.21 -5.14
N VAL A 94 -0.79 10.50 -4.85
CA VAL A 94 0.07 11.27 -3.93
C VAL A 94 0.02 10.70 -2.51
N VAL A 95 -1.16 10.30 -2.02
CA VAL A 95 -1.28 9.67 -0.71
C VAL A 95 -0.51 8.35 -0.65
N PHE A 96 -0.52 7.54 -1.72
CA PHE A 96 0.29 6.31 -1.76
C PHE A 96 1.81 6.58 -1.79
N LEU A 97 2.24 7.66 -2.43
CA LEU A 97 3.66 8.08 -2.37
C LEU A 97 4.04 8.56 -0.96
N LEU A 98 3.17 9.34 -0.31
CA LEU A 98 3.38 9.76 1.09
C LEU A 98 3.39 8.57 2.04
N TRP A 99 2.47 7.62 1.83
CA TRP A 99 2.42 6.37 2.57
C TRP A 99 3.73 5.59 2.44
N TRP A 100 4.28 5.50 1.23
CA TRP A 100 5.57 4.85 0.99
C TRP A 100 6.72 5.51 1.76
N VAL A 101 6.77 6.85 1.78
CA VAL A 101 7.77 7.60 2.57
C VAL A 101 7.57 7.35 4.07
N ALA A 102 6.32 7.26 4.53
CA ALA A 102 6.02 6.97 5.93
C ALA A 102 6.46 5.54 6.33
N VAL A 103 6.32 4.54 5.44
CA VAL A 103 6.90 3.20 5.65
C VAL A 103 8.41 3.30 5.83
N TRP A 104 9.12 4.01 4.95
CA TRP A 104 10.57 4.23 5.11
C TRP A 104 10.92 4.86 6.46
N GLY A 105 10.15 5.85 6.91
CA GLY A 105 10.35 6.48 8.21
C GLY A 105 10.20 5.50 9.38
N VAL A 106 9.15 4.68 9.37
CA VAL A 106 8.93 3.66 10.41
C VAL A 106 10.03 2.60 10.37
N GLU A 107 10.31 2.04 9.20
CA GLU A 107 11.27 0.94 9.06
C GLU A 107 12.69 1.38 9.37
N LEU A 108 13.14 2.57 8.95
CA LEU A 108 14.51 3.02 9.20
C LEU A 108 14.74 3.59 10.61
N ILE A 109 13.73 4.21 11.22
CA ILE A 109 13.90 4.89 12.50
C ILE A 109 13.55 3.97 13.67
N ILE A 110 12.53 3.12 13.51
CA ILE A 110 12.00 2.27 14.60
C ILE A 110 12.55 0.86 14.48
N VAL A 111 12.43 0.23 13.30
CA VAL A 111 12.73 -1.20 13.13
C VAL A 111 14.22 -1.46 12.88
N ALA A 112 14.86 -0.70 11.98
CA ALA A 112 16.24 -0.91 11.57
C ALA A 112 17.29 -0.88 12.71
N PRO A 113 17.15 -0.04 13.77
CA PRO A 113 18.07 -0.08 14.91
C PRO A 113 18.03 -1.40 15.71
N LEU A 114 16.90 -2.12 15.66
CA LEU A 114 16.69 -3.39 16.35
C LEU A 114 16.96 -4.57 15.41
N HIS A 115 16.36 -4.56 14.22
CA HIS A 115 16.43 -5.64 13.23
C HIS A 115 16.46 -5.11 11.79
N PHE A 116 17.67 -4.92 11.26
CA PHE A 116 17.86 -4.41 9.91
C PHE A 116 17.28 -5.32 8.81
N SER A 117 17.28 -6.64 9.00
CA SER A 117 16.72 -7.59 8.03
C SER A 117 15.22 -7.36 7.80
N ASP A 118 14.50 -7.05 8.87
CA ASP A 118 13.04 -7.00 8.86
C ASP A 118 12.56 -5.66 8.30
N ALA A 119 13.32 -4.60 8.60
CA ALA A 119 13.14 -3.29 8.00
C ALA A 119 13.21 -3.32 6.46
N VAL A 120 14.13 -4.11 5.90
CA VAL A 120 14.26 -4.26 4.44
C VAL A 120 13.06 -4.99 3.84
N VAL A 121 12.51 -5.99 4.55
CA VAL A 121 11.31 -6.73 4.09
C VAL A 121 10.09 -5.79 4.06
N GLY A 122 9.89 -4.99 5.10
CA GLY A 122 8.80 -4.01 5.15
C GLY A 122 8.88 -2.97 4.03
N ILE A 123 10.08 -2.46 3.77
CA ILE A 123 10.33 -1.60 2.60
C ILE A 123 9.99 -2.36 1.31
N ILE A 124 10.53 -3.54 1.05
CA ILE A 124 10.25 -4.25 -0.21
C ILE A 124 8.74 -4.51 -0.40
N ALA A 125 8.03 -4.82 0.69
CA ALA A 125 6.59 -5.10 0.66
C ALA A 125 5.74 -3.89 0.21
N GLY A 126 6.16 -2.65 0.49
CA GLY A 126 5.45 -1.45 0.05
C GLY A 126 5.75 -1.00 -1.39
N LEU A 127 6.73 -1.62 -2.05
CA LEU A 127 7.18 -1.24 -3.40
C LEU A 127 6.08 -1.36 -4.48
N PRO A 128 5.21 -2.39 -4.49
CA PRO A 128 4.05 -2.43 -5.38
C PRO A 128 3.16 -1.20 -5.24
N LEU A 129 2.98 -0.71 -4.02
CA LEU A 129 2.15 0.47 -3.75
C LEU A 129 2.77 1.75 -4.30
N PHE A 130 4.08 1.88 -4.16
CA PHE A 130 4.85 2.97 -4.75
C PHE A 130 4.69 3.01 -6.28
N VAL A 131 4.79 1.85 -6.93
CA VAL A 131 4.57 1.74 -8.38
C VAL A 131 3.15 2.17 -8.75
N PHE A 132 2.13 1.75 -7.98
CA PHE A 132 0.76 2.22 -8.21
C PHE A 132 0.62 3.73 -8.02
N GLY A 133 1.22 4.30 -6.97
CA GLY A 133 1.24 5.74 -6.72
C GLY A 133 1.75 6.52 -7.93
N ILE A 134 2.90 6.13 -8.48
CA ILE A 134 3.47 6.75 -9.69
C ILE A 134 2.52 6.61 -10.88
N LEU A 135 1.97 5.42 -11.12
CA LEU A 135 1.10 5.16 -12.26
C LEU A 135 -0.18 6.01 -12.21
N PHE A 136 -0.77 6.19 -11.02
CA PHE A 136 -1.94 7.04 -10.85
C PHE A 136 -1.63 8.52 -11.09
N VAL A 137 -0.53 9.03 -10.53
CA VAL A 137 -0.09 10.41 -10.77
C VAL A 137 0.18 10.64 -12.26
N ARG A 138 0.91 9.74 -12.91
CA ARG A 138 1.20 9.83 -14.35
C ARG A 138 -0.05 9.73 -15.22
N GLY A 139 -0.98 8.84 -14.87
CA GLY A 139 -2.26 8.68 -15.56
C GLY A 139 -3.07 9.97 -15.56
N TRP A 140 -3.06 10.68 -14.44
CA TRP A 140 -3.74 11.97 -14.31
C TRP A 140 -3.11 13.07 -15.17
N TYR A 141 -1.78 13.21 -15.17
CA TYR A 141 -1.09 14.20 -16.02
C TYR A 141 -1.38 13.99 -17.51
N LYS A 142 -1.39 12.73 -17.96
CA LYS A 142 -1.74 12.39 -19.36
C LYS A 142 -3.18 12.76 -19.71
N LYS A 143 -4.10 12.67 -18.76
CA LYS A 143 -5.51 13.01 -18.97
C LYS A 143 -5.71 14.52 -19.16
N ARG A 144 -4.94 15.36 -18.44
CA ARG A 144 -4.99 16.82 -18.59
C ARG A 144 -4.36 17.33 -19.88
N SER A 145 -3.21 16.80 -20.30
CA SER A 145 -2.54 17.26 -21.52
C SER A 145 -3.38 17.03 -22.79
N VAL A 146 -4.22 15.99 -22.80
CA VAL A 146 -5.17 15.71 -23.91
C VAL A 146 -6.38 16.66 -23.89
N GLN A 147 -6.72 17.23 -22.73
CA GLN A 147 -7.82 18.19 -22.61
C GLN A 147 -7.38 19.62 -22.93
N GLU A 148 -6.14 20.00 -22.64
CA GLU A 148 -5.58 21.35 -22.89
C GLU A 148 -5.03 21.52 -24.32
N GLY A 149 -4.72 20.42 -25.03
CA GLY A 149 -4.35 20.44 -26.45
C GLY A 149 -5.54 20.49 -27.42
N ARG A 150 -6.71 20.95 -26.96
CA ARG A 150 -7.92 21.19 -27.76
C ARG A 150 -8.27 22.66 -27.77
#